data_AF-A0A842XC70-F1
#
_entry.id   AF-A0A842XC70-F1
#
_cell.length_a   1.000
_cell.length_b   1.000
_cell.length_c   1.000
_cell.angle_alpha   90.00
_cell.angle_beta   90.00
_cell.angle_gamma   90.00
#
_symmetry.space_group_name_H-M   'P 1'
#
loop_
_entity.id
_entity.type
_entity.pdbx_description
1 polymer ?
#
loop_
_entity_poly.entity_id
_entity_poly.type
_entity_poly.pdbx_seq_one_letter_code
_entity_poly.pdbx_strand_id
1 'polypeptide(L)'
;MNFFEDLERIRIKKPLIHHITNYVVMNDSANITIAVGASPIMAHALEELEEIISVASALYINIGTLDTRWIDSMVSAVKYAERYNVPILLDPVGAGASRLRTEVTERLLYSSKIKILKGNGGEISSLAGRKGTTKGVESAVSPEAEIATTVAEKYGVNVVMTGKVDYVSDGRRNAAVENGTPMLGKITGSGCMLGSVISSFMAIKEDPFEASIEGLLTYEIAAEIAEKKAEGPGTFKSKLMDEIYNFKSEYYSLARVKYL
;
A
#
# COMPACT_ATOMS: atom_id res chain seq x y z
N MET A 1 -5.63 -17.23 10.85
CA MET A 1 -5.58 -15.77 11.04
C MET A 1 -7.00 -15.27 11.20
N ASN A 2 -7.28 -14.48 12.23
CA ASN A 2 -8.59 -13.87 12.44
C ASN A 2 -8.57 -12.43 11.87
N PHE A 3 -8.58 -12.33 10.53
CA PHE A 3 -8.41 -11.05 9.81
C PHE A 3 -9.41 -9.96 10.25
N PHE A 4 -10.60 -10.37 10.72
CA PHE A 4 -11.63 -9.43 11.15
C PHE A 4 -11.32 -8.72 12.46
N GLU A 5 -10.60 -9.36 13.38
CA GLU A 5 -10.25 -8.76 14.67
C GLU A 5 -9.37 -7.53 14.49
N ASP A 6 -8.43 -7.56 13.55
CA ASP A 6 -7.56 -6.43 13.25
C ASP A 6 -8.33 -5.28 12.56
N LEU A 7 -9.29 -5.58 11.69
CA LEU A 7 -10.21 -4.56 11.16
C LEU A 7 -11.05 -3.90 12.27
N GLU A 8 -11.56 -4.67 13.23
CA GLU A 8 -12.27 -4.10 14.39
C GLU A 8 -11.34 -3.24 15.26
N ARG A 9 -10.08 -3.66 15.44
CA ARG A 9 -9.08 -2.85 16.15
C ARG A 9 -8.82 -1.51 15.45
N ILE A 10 -8.78 -1.47 14.12
CA ILE A 10 -8.71 -0.19 13.36
C ILE A 10 -9.93 0.67 13.71
N ARG A 11 -11.14 0.13 13.61
CA ARG A 11 -12.40 0.86 13.86
C ARG A 11 -12.52 1.37 15.31
N ILE A 12 -11.97 0.65 16.28
CA ILE A 12 -11.93 1.03 17.71
C ILE A 12 -10.84 2.08 17.96
N LYS A 13 -9.59 1.81 17.54
CA LYS A 13 -8.45 2.69 17.84
C LYS A 13 -8.45 3.97 17.00
N LYS A 14 -9.05 3.93 15.81
CA LYS A 14 -9.07 5.02 14.82
C LYS A 14 -7.67 5.61 14.59
N PRO A 15 -6.68 4.79 14.18
CA PRO A 15 -5.30 5.25 14.04
C PRO A 15 -5.20 6.45 13.09
N LEU A 16 -4.32 7.40 13.42
CA LEU A 16 -4.04 8.55 12.57
C LEU A 16 -3.06 8.14 11.46
N ILE A 17 -3.52 8.17 10.22
CA ILE A 17 -2.73 7.88 9.02
C ILE A 17 -2.36 9.20 8.38
N HIS A 18 -1.08 9.54 8.39
CA HIS A 18 -0.56 10.73 7.73
C HIS A 18 -0.27 10.41 6.27
N HIS A 19 -0.86 11.18 5.35
CA HIS A 19 -0.67 11.06 3.93
C HIS A 19 0.17 12.21 3.38
N ILE A 20 1.29 11.86 2.73
CA ILE A 20 1.99 12.73 1.78
C ILE A 20 1.76 12.11 0.40
N THR A 21 0.60 12.42 -0.19
CA THR A 21 0.10 11.77 -1.41
C THR A 21 -0.11 12.75 -2.57
N ASN A 22 -0.40 12.22 -3.75
CA ASN A 22 -0.55 12.99 -4.97
C ASN A 22 -1.92 13.68 -5.07
N TYR A 23 -1.97 14.79 -5.81
CA TYR A 23 -3.17 15.63 -5.93
C TYR A 23 -4.39 14.89 -6.50
N VAL A 24 -4.19 13.90 -7.36
CA VAL A 24 -5.27 13.19 -8.06
C VAL A 24 -6.10 12.35 -7.10
N VAL A 25 -5.51 11.87 -5.99
CA VAL A 25 -6.12 10.86 -5.11
C VAL A 25 -6.27 11.31 -3.66
N MET A 26 -5.97 12.56 -3.31
CA MET A 26 -6.08 13.05 -1.92
C MET A 26 -7.46 12.79 -1.32
N ASN A 27 -8.52 13.19 -2.02
CA ASN A 27 -9.89 13.03 -1.54
C ASN A 27 -10.29 11.55 -1.42
N ASP A 28 -9.96 10.74 -2.42
CA ASP A 28 -10.28 9.31 -2.44
C ASP A 28 -9.50 8.54 -1.35
N SER A 29 -8.23 8.90 -1.13
CA SER A 29 -7.40 8.34 -0.04
C SER A 29 -7.95 8.71 1.34
N ALA A 30 -8.44 9.95 1.52
CA ALA A 30 -9.08 10.35 2.77
C ALA A 30 -10.37 9.56 3.01
N ASN A 31 -11.25 9.49 2.01
CA ASN A 31 -12.54 8.83 2.13
C ASN A 31 -12.40 7.32 2.39
N ILE A 32 -11.47 6.62 1.72
CA ILE A 32 -11.26 5.19 1.95
C ILE A 32 -10.64 4.93 3.33
N THR A 33 -9.79 5.84 3.83
CA THR A 33 -9.22 5.76 5.19
C THR A 33 -10.32 5.91 6.25
N ILE A 34 -11.25 6.84 6.03
CA ILE A 34 -12.44 7.00 6.89
C ILE A 34 -13.33 5.76 6.80
N ALA A 35 -13.56 5.22 5.59
CA ALA A 35 -14.39 4.04 5.38
C ALA A 35 -13.86 2.82 6.12
N VAL A 36 -12.54 2.57 6.10
CA VAL A 36 -11.95 1.43 6.84
C VAL A 36 -11.99 1.65 8.37
N GLY A 37 -12.22 2.88 8.83
CA GLY A 37 -12.36 3.25 10.24
C GLY A 37 -11.16 3.95 10.86
N ALA A 38 -10.16 4.31 10.05
CA ALA A 38 -9.00 5.10 10.47
C ALA A 38 -9.25 6.61 10.30
N SER A 39 -8.29 7.43 10.78
CA SER A 39 -8.36 8.89 10.67
C SER A 39 -7.28 9.39 9.68
N PRO A 40 -7.65 10.00 8.53
CA PRO A 40 -6.66 10.54 7.60
C PRO A 40 -6.23 11.96 7.97
N ILE A 41 -4.98 12.31 7.66
CA ILE A 41 -4.51 13.70 7.58
C ILE A 41 -3.60 13.91 6.38
N MET A 42 -3.88 14.93 5.57
CA MET A 42 -3.11 15.26 4.36
C MET A 42 -2.28 16.53 4.60
N ALA A 43 -1.13 16.37 5.26
CA ALA A 43 -0.21 17.46 5.60
C ALA A 43 1.11 17.29 4.85
N HIS A 44 1.60 18.34 4.21
CA HIS A 44 2.84 18.27 3.42
C HIS A 44 3.71 19.53 3.54
N ALA A 45 3.24 20.56 4.24
CA ALA A 45 4.02 21.76 4.50
C ALA A 45 5.16 21.44 5.49
N LEU A 46 6.40 21.80 5.13
CA LEU A 46 7.60 21.48 5.93
C LEU A 46 7.47 21.99 7.38
N GLU A 47 6.76 23.09 7.55
CA GLU A 47 6.54 23.81 8.80
C GLU A 47 5.72 23.03 9.83
N GLU A 48 4.81 22.15 9.39
CA GLU A 48 3.94 21.36 10.29
C GLU A 48 4.31 19.86 10.32
N LEU A 49 5.21 19.40 9.44
CA LEU A 49 5.49 17.96 9.27
C LEU A 49 5.92 17.27 10.56
N GLU A 50 6.79 17.89 11.36
CA GLU A 50 7.25 17.28 12.61
C GLU A 50 6.12 17.08 13.61
N GLU A 51 5.27 18.11 13.77
CA GLU A 51 4.12 18.06 14.69
C GLU A 51 3.16 16.95 14.29
N ILE A 52 2.79 16.88 13.01
CA ILE A 52 1.86 15.86 12.51
C ILE A 52 2.45 14.45 12.61
N ILE A 53 3.71 14.26 12.22
CA ILE A 53 4.35 12.93 12.24
C ILE A 53 4.53 12.43 13.67
N SER A 54 4.83 13.32 14.63
CA SER A 54 5.03 12.93 16.03
C SER A 54 3.81 12.25 16.68
N VAL A 55 2.61 12.50 16.14
CA VAL A 55 1.34 11.91 16.62
C VAL A 55 0.72 10.90 15.64
N ALA A 56 1.34 10.70 14.46
CA ALA A 56 0.85 9.76 13.47
C ALA A 56 1.11 8.30 13.88
N SER A 57 0.13 7.43 13.61
CA SER A 57 0.27 5.99 13.82
C SER A 57 0.98 5.29 12.65
N ALA A 58 0.87 5.85 11.44
CA ALA A 58 1.58 5.43 10.25
C ALA A 58 1.70 6.61 9.27
N LEU A 59 2.71 6.55 8.41
CA LEU A 59 2.92 7.51 7.32
C LEU A 59 2.79 6.79 5.97
N TYR A 60 1.95 7.34 5.09
CA TYR A 60 1.79 6.89 3.72
C TYR A 60 2.38 7.94 2.76
N ILE A 61 3.47 7.58 2.08
CA ILE A 61 4.12 8.41 1.06
C ILE A 61 3.77 7.88 -0.33
N ASN A 62 3.22 8.73 -1.19
CA ASN A 62 2.93 8.42 -2.58
C ASN A 62 3.49 9.52 -3.50
N ILE A 63 4.30 9.13 -4.48
CA ILE A 63 5.06 10.07 -5.33
C ILE A 63 4.33 10.48 -6.62
N GLY A 64 3.04 10.18 -6.76
CA GLY A 64 2.31 10.28 -8.04
C GLY A 64 2.40 11.64 -8.76
N THR A 65 2.39 12.75 -8.04
CA THR A 65 2.52 14.11 -8.60
C THR A 65 3.68 14.86 -7.95
N LEU A 66 4.82 14.20 -7.74
CA LEU A 66 5.98 14.82 -7.10
C LEU A 66 6.51 16.03 -7.88
N ASP A 67 6.99 17.02 -7.13
CA ASP A 67 7.84 18.11 -7.58
C ASP A 67 8.98 18.31 -6.56
N THR A 68 9.82 19.33 -6.73
CA THR A 68 10.95 19.59 -5.84
C THR A 68 10.53 19.84 -4.38
N ARG A 69 9.44 20.59 -4.14
CA ARG A 69 8.95 20.88 -2.78
C ARG A 69 8.38 19.63 -2.13
N TRP A 70 7.60 18.85 -2.88
CA TRP A 70 7.08 17.56 -2.39
C TRP A 70 8.20 16.59 -2.05
N ILE A 71 9.27 16.53 -2.85
CA ILE A 71 10.44 15.68 -2.57
C ILE A 71 11.11 16.12 -1.26
N ASP A 72 11.29 17.42 -1.04
CA ASP A 72 11.89 17.94 0.20
C ASP A 72 11.03 17.61 1.43
N SER A 73 9.71 17.71 1.30
CA SER A 73 8.76 17.30 2.33
C SER A 73 8.82 15.80 2.60
N MET A 74 8.83 14.95 1.59
CA MET A 74 8.94 13.49 1.75
C MET A 74 10.24 13.08 2.44
N VAL A 75 11.37 13.67 2.05
CA VAL A 75 12.67 13.40 2.68
C VAL A 75 12.70 13.84 4.14
N SER A 76 12.11 15.00 4.45
CA SER A 76 12.01 15.49 5.84
C SER A 76 11.07 14.60 6.66
N ALA A 77 9.94 14.19 6.08
CA ALA A 77 8.99 13.30 6.73
C ALA A 77 9.60 11.94 7.09
N VAL A 78 10.41 11.36 6.20
CA VAL A 78 11.17 10.13 6.50
C VAL A 78 12.08 10.30 7.72
N LYS A 79 12.79 11.43 7.83
CA LYS A 79 13.67 11.70 8.99
C LYS A 79 12.87 11.85 10.29
N TYR A 80 11.70 12.51 10.24
CA TYR A 80 10.83 12.62 11.41
C TYR A 80 10.23 11.26 11.79
N ALA A 81 9.81 10.46 10.81
CA ALA A 81 9.32 9.11 11.06
C ALA A 81 10.40 8.20 11.68
N GLU A 82 11.67 8.37 11.31
CA GLU A 82 12.82 7.72 11.97
C GLU A 82 12.93 8.12 13.44
N ARG A 83 12.87 9.43 13.73
CA ARG A 83 12.93 10.00 15.08
C ARG A 83 11.79 9.52 15.98
N TYR A 84 10.56 9.50 15.46
CA TYR A 84 9.34 9.18 16.23
C TYR A 84 8.89 7.72 16.08
N ASN A 85 9.68 6.88 15.41
CA ASN A 85 9.39 5.47 15.20
C ASN A 85 8.04 5.20 14.47
N VAL A 86 7.69 6.05 13.51
CA VAL A 86 6.47 5.90 12.71
C VAL A 86 6.76 4.97 11.52
N PRO A 87 6.01 3.88 11.32
CA PRO A 87 6.17 3.00 10.16
C PRO A 87 5.66 3.68 8.88
N ILE A 88 6.33 3.42 7.77
CA ILE A 88 6.06 4.07 6.48
C ILE A 88 5.68 3.04 5.42
N LEU A 89 4.61 3.33 4.68
CA LEU A 89 4.31 2.70 3.39
C LEU A 89 4.72 3.66 2.27
N LEU A 90 5.49 3.17 1.31
CA LEU A 90 5.90 3.89 0.11
C LEU A 90 5.19 3.33 -1.12
N ASP A 91 4.50 4.21 -1.86
CA ASP A 91 3.90 3.93 -3.16
C ASP A 91 4.68 4.68 -4.25
N PRO A 92 5.54 3.98 -5.03
CA PRO A 92 6.51 4.56 -5.93
C PRO A 92 5.88 4.89 -7.30
N VAL A 93 4.68 5.47 -7.32
CA VAL A 93 3.88 5.69 -8.54
C VAL A 93 4.71 6.25 -9.69
N GLY A 94 4.81 5.46 -10.77
CA GLY A 94 5.57 5.80 -11.97
C GLY A 94 7.09 5.65 -11.86
N ALA A 95 7.63 4.98 -10.84
CA ALA A 95 9.01 4.50 -10.86
C ALA A 95 9.25 3.66 -12.13
N GLY A 96 10.40 3.87 -12.77
CA GLY A 96 10.71 3.32 -14.09
C GLY A 96 10.21 4.15 -15.27
N ALA A 97 9.17 4.97 -15.10
CA ALA A 97 8.67 5.84 -16.17
C ALA A 97 9.53 7.11 -16.36
N SER A 98 10.19 7.59 -15.30
CA SER A 98 11.16 8.69 -15.40
C SER A 98 12.29 8.52 -14.39
N ARG A 99 13.46 9.05 -14.75
CA ARG A 99 14.66 9.02 -13.89
C ARG A 99 14.38 9.64 -12.51
N LEU A 100 13.69 10.78 -12.47
CA LEU A 100 13.36 11.47 -11.22
C LEU A 100 12.54 10.58 -10.26
N ARG A 101 11.51 9.89 -10.78
CA ARG A 101 10.64 9.03 -9.95
C ARG A 101 11.41 7.84 -9.37
N THR A 102 12.24 7.21 -10.19
CA THR A 102 13.09 6.09 -9.75
C THR A 102 14.11 6.54 -8.71
N GLU A 103 14.86 7.62 -8.97
CA GLU A 103 15.90 8.12 -8.05
C GLU A 103 15.31 8.56 -6.70
N VAL A 104 14.16 9.23 -6.69
CA VAL A 104 13.47 9.61 -5.45
C VAL A 104 13.00 8.37 -4.68
N THR A 105 12.45 7.37 -5.37
CA THR A 105 12.02 6.12 -4.73
C THR A 105 13.19 5.42 -4.07
N GLU A 106 14.29 5.21 -4.80
CA GLU A 106 15.51 4.58 -4.27
C GLU A 106 16.09 5.38 -3.09
N ARG A 107 16.08 6.72 -3.18
CA ARG A 107 16.52 7.60 -2.08
C ARG A 107 15.71 7.38 -0.81
N LEU A 108 14.38 7.28 -0.91
CA LEU A 108 13.51 7.10 0.25
C LEU A 108 13.62 5.68 0.85
N LEU A 109 13.84 4.66 0.01
CA LEU A 109 13.99 3.26 0.41
C LEU A 109 15.20 2.97 1.31
N TYR A 110 16.18 3.88 1.40
CA TYR A 110 17.30 3.73 2.33
C TYR A 110 16.90 3.90 3.81
N SER A 111 15.69 4.38 4.11
CA SER A 111 15.23 4.49 5.49
C SER A 111 14.70 3.17 6.04
N SER A 112 15.12 2.84 7.26
CA SER A 112 14.66 1.66 7.99
C SER A 112 13.17 1.70 8.40
N LYS A 113 12.52 2.86 8.28
CA LYS A 113 11.09 3.03 8.57
C LYS A 113 10.19 2.74 7.39
N ILE A 114 10.71 2.64 6.17
CA ILE A 114 9.95 2.08 5.06
C ILE A 114 9.74 0.59 5.38
N LYS A 115 8.53 0.25 5.80
CA LYS A 115 8.16 -1.12 6.14
C LYS A 115 7.48 -1.82 4.98
N ILE A 116 6.72 -1.08 4.18
CA ILE A 116 5.98 -1.60 3.04
C ILE A 116 6.31 -0.78 1.79
N LEU A 117 6.68 -1.45 0.70
CA LEU A 117 6.78 -0.90 -0.64
C LEU A 117 5.66 -1.49 -1.50
N LYS A 118 4.69 -0.65 -1.90
CA LYS A 118 3.51 -1.11 -2.64
C LYS A 118 3.51 -0.51 -4.05
N GLY A 119 3.59 -1.32 -5.09
CA GLY A 119 3.60 -0.85 -6.48
C GLY A 119 3.08 -1.91 -7.45
N ASN A 120 2.82 -1.53 -8.69
CA ASN A 120 2.49 -2.50 -9.72
C ASN A 120 3.73 -3.26 -10.22
N GLY A 121 3.53 -4.34 -10.99
CA GLY A 121 4.62 -5.14 -11.52
C GLY A 121 5.70 -4.36 -12.29
N GLY A 122 5.33 -3.33 -13.05
CA GLY A 122 6.27 -2.48 -13.78
C GLY A 122 7.13 -1.61 -12.85
N GLU A 123 6.50 -0.99 -11.85
CA GLU A 123 7.19 -0.17 -10.84
C GLU A 123 8.15 -1.01 -10.01
N ILE A 124 7.70 -2.15 -9.48
CA ILE A 124 8.54 -3.06 -8.68
C ILE A 124 9.68 -3.64 -9.53
N SER A 125 9.41 -4.07 -10.77
CA SER A 125 10.44 -4.57 -11.69
C SER A 125 11.52 -3.53 -11.96
N SER A 126 11.15 -2.25 -12.08
CA SER A 126 12.11 -1.16 -12.30
C SER A 126 13.11 -1.02 -11.15
N LEU A 127 12.71 -1.40 -9.93
CA LEU A 127 13.52 -1.29 -8.71
C LEU A 127 14.37 -2.54 -8.45
N ALA A 128 14.05 -3.68 -9.09
CA ALA A 128 14.84 -4.91 -9.01
C ALA A 128 16.26 -4.74 -9.62
N GLY A 129 16.40 -3.83 -10.58
CA GLY A 129 17.66 -3.59 -11.30
C GLY A 129 18.04 -4.73 -12.25
N ARG A 130 19.19 -4.59 -12.93
CA ARG A 130 19.67 -5.55 -13.97
C ARG A 130 19.98 -6.97 -13.46
N LYS A 131 19.97 -7.23 -12.14
CA LYS A 131 20.17 -8.56 -11.56
C LYS A 131 18.89 -9.41 -11.51
N GLY A 132 17.71 -8.81 -11.71
CA GLY A 132 16.42 -9.53 -11.73
C GLY A 132 16.20 -10.40 -12.97
N THR A 133 17.09 -10.33 -13.97
CA THR A 133 16.98 -11.12 -15.21
C THR A 133 17.85 -12.39 -15.23
N THR A 134 18.60 -12.70 -14.16
CA THR A 134 19.67 -13.71 -14.19
C THR A 134 19.82 -14.56 -12.93
N LYS A 135 18.72 -15.07 -12.36
CA LYS A 135 18.77 -16.28 -11.53
C LYS A 135 17.87 -17.35 -12.14
N GLY A 136 18.46 -18.54 -12.29
CA GLY A 136 18.03 -19.59 -13.21
C GLY A 136 16.80 -20.37 -12.75
N VAL A 137 15.96 -20.72 -13.72
CA VAL A 137 15.34 -22.02 -14.10
C VAL A 137 14.96 -23.08 -13.01
N GLU A 138 15.09 -22.84 -11.72
CA GLU A 138 14.74 -23.81 -10.65
C GLU A 138 13.95 -23.18 -9.49
N SER A 139 13.18 -22.12 -9.76
CA SER A 139 12.26 -21.53 -8.80
C SER A 139 10.92 -22.29 -8.81
N ALA A 140 10.45 -22.74 -7.64
CA ALA A 140 9.10 -23.32 -7.47
C ALA A 140 7.98 -22.26 -7.50
N VAL A 141 8.35 -20.97 -7.53
CA VAL A 141 7.44 -19.82 -7.53
C VAL A 141 7.44 -19.10 -8.88
N SER A 142 6.34 -18.41 -9.18
CA SER A 142 6.19 -17.68 -10.45
C SER A 142 7.27 -16.58 -10.61
N PRO A 143 7.63 -16.20 -11.85
CA PRO A 143 8.58 -15.12 -12.10
C PRO A 143 8.22 -13.80 -11.41
N GLU A 144 6.92 -13.51 -11.31
CA GLU A 144 6.41 -12.33 -10.61
C GLU A 144 6.70 -12.39 -9.10
N ALA A 145 6.47 -13.54 -8.45
CA ALA A 145 6.79 -13.72 -7.04
C ALA A 145 8.30 -13.56 -6.77
N GLU A 146 9.15 -14.04 -7.69
CA GLU A 146 10.60 -13.89 -7.60
C GLU A 146 11.05 -12.42 -7.68
N ILE A 147 10.41 -11.61 -8.53
CA ILE A 147 10.68 -10.17 -8.61
C ILE A 147 10.36 -9.47 -7.29
N ALA A 148 9.18 -9.76 -6.70
CA ALA A 148 8.80 -9.19 -5.41
C ALA A 148 9.80 -9.59 -4.31
N THR A 149 10.20 -10.86 -4.27
CA THR A 149 11.22 -11.38 -3.34
C THR A 149 12.56 -10.67 -3.50
N THR A 150 13.03 -10.54 -4.75
CA THR A 150 14.32 -9.89 -5.04
C THR A 150 14.35 -8.44 -4.57
N VAL A 151 13.26 -7.70 -4.80
CA VAL A 151 13.15 -6.30 -4.35
C VAL A 151 13.07 -6.23 -2.83
N ALA A 152 12.31 -7.13 -2.19
CA ALA A 152 12.19 -7.21 -0.74
C ALA A 152 13.55 -7.48 -0.07
N GLU A 153 14.32 -8.45 -0.57
CA GLU A 153 15.68 -8.74 -0.08
C GLU A 153 16.63 -7.56 -0.30
N LYS A 154 16.57 -6.91 -1.47
CA LYS A 154 17.47 -5.82 -1.84
C LYS A 154 17.30 -4.61 -0.91
N TYR A 155 16.08 -4.24 -0.57
CA TYR A 155 15.78 -3.05 0.23
C TYR A 155 15.45 -3.34 1.69
N GLY A 156 15.29 -4.61 2.08
CA GLY A 156 14.93 -5.00 3.45
C GLY A 156 13.52 -4.54 3.84
N VAL A 157 12.58 -4.58 2.91
CA VAL A 157 11.19 -4.11 3.09
C VAL A 157 10.19 -5.21 2.71
N ASN A 158 8.96 -5.12 3.21
CA ASN A 158 7.87 -5.93 2.68
C ASN A 158 7.36 -5.33 1.36
N VAL A 159 7.42 -6.09 0.28
CA VAL A 159 6.94 -5.69 -1.04
C VAL A 159 5.51 -6.19 -1.24
N VAL A 160 4.65 -5.30 -1.72
CA VAL A 160 3.31 -5.62 -2.23
C VAL A 160 3.29 -5.27 -3.70
N MET A 161 3.43 -6.29 -4.54
CA MET A 161 3.43 -6.15 -5.99
C MET A 161 2.03 -6.45 -6.54
N THR A 162 1.30 -5.41 -6.93
CA THR A 162 -0.10 -5.55 -7.34
C THR A 162 -0.27 -5.92 -8.82
N GLY A 163 -1.32 -6.68 -9.13
CA GLY A 163 -1.58 -7.17 -10.50
C GLY A 163 -2.94 -7.86 -10.65
N LYS A 164 -3.01 -8.86 -11.55
CA LYS A 164 -4.15 -9.81 -11.59
C LYS A 164 -4.11 -10.79 -10.41
N VAL A 165 -2.90 -11.09 -9.98
CA VAL A 165 -2.56 -11.79 -8.74
C VAL A 165 -1.59 -10.85 -8.04
N ASP A 166 -1.86 -10.54 -6.79
CA ASP A 166 -1.02 -9.66 -5.98
C ASP A 166 -0.02 -10.53 -5.21
N TYR A 167 1.25 -10.17 -5.27
CA TYR A 167 2.32 -10.89 -4.58
C TYR A 167 2.83 -10.08 -3.41
N VAL A 168 2.90 -10.71 -2.24
CA VAL A 168 3.46 -10.12 -1.02
C VAL A 168 4.72 -10.88 -0.65
N SER A 169 5.82 -10.17 -0.39
CA SER A 169 7.09 -10.79 0.01
C SER A 169 7.86 -9.90 0.98
N ASP A 170 8.39 -10.49 2.05
CA ASP A 170 9.37 -9.83 2.94
C ASP A 170 10.81 -10.29 2.65
N GLY A 171 11.02 -10.98 1.52
CA GLY A 171 12.29 -11.59 1.13
C GLY A 171 12.52 -12.99 1.72
N ARG A 172 11.62 -13.47 2.60
CA ARG A 172 11.69 -14.82 3.20
C ARG A 172 10.38 -15.58 3.06
N ARG A 173 9.27 -14.91 3.35
CA ARG A 173 7.90 -15.38 3.19
C ARG A 173 7.34 -14.82 1.89
N ASN A 174 6.52 -15.62 1.23
CA ASN A 174 5.84 -15.25 0.01
C ASN A 174 4.37 -15.61 0.11
N ALA A 175 3.50 -14.73 -0.39
CA ALA A 175 2.09 -15.01 -0.53
C ALA A 175 1.56 -14.47 -1.86
N ALA A 176 0.57 -15.17 -2.41
CA ALA A 176 -0.22 -14.75 -3.56
C ALA A 176 -1.66 -14.50 -3.10
N VAL A 177 -2.21 -13.34 -3.43
CA VAL A 177 -3.61 -12.97 -3.23
C VAL A 177 -4.29 -12.92 -4.60
N GLU A 178 -5.38 -13.67 -4.74
CA GLU A 178 -6.14 -13.82 -5.99
C GLU A 178 -7.54 -13.19 -5.90
N ASN A 179 -7.72 -12.27 -4.94
CA ASN A 179 -8.92 -11.45 -4.82
C ASN A 179 -8.88 -10.27 -5.80
N GLY A 180 -10.01 -9.58 -5.93
CA GLY A 180 -10.14 -8.34 -6.68
C GLY A 180 -10.95 -8.47 -7.95
N THR A 181 -11.07 -7.35 -8.67
CA THR A 181 -11.92 -7.23 -9.85
C THR A 181 -11.27 -6.33 -10.91
N PRO A 182 -11.46 -6.62 -12.22
CA PRO A 182 -11.06 -5.72 -13.31
C PRO A 182 -11.62 -4.30 -13.19
N MET A 183 -12.73 -4.09 -12.47
CA MET A 183 -13.30 -2.76 -12.23
C MET A 183 -12.37 -1.82 -11.46
N LEU A 184 -11.44 -2.34 -10.65
CA LEU A 184 -10.40 -1.54 -10.00
C LEU A 184 -9.51 -0.83 -11.02
N GLY A 185 -9.30 -1.41 -12.20
CA GLY A 185 -8.57 -0.79 -13.32
C GLY A 185 -9.37 0.25 -14.10
N LYS A 186 -10.64 0.50 -13.74
CA LYS A 186 -11.54 1.47 -14.42
C LYS A 186 -11.76 2.76 -13.64
N ILE A 187 -11.16 2.88 -12.45
CA ILE A 187 -11.20 4.09 -11.63
C ILE A 187 -9.79 4.59 -11.35
N THR A 188 -9.60 5.90 -11.32
CA THR A 188 -8.32 6.49 -10.93
C THR A 188 -8.04 6.20 -9.45
N GLY A 189 -6.76 6.04 -9.11
CA GLY A 189 -6.33 5.96 -7.71
C GLY A 189 -6.71 4.68 -6.96
N SER A 190 -7.23 3.63 -7.60
CA SER A 190 -7.54 2.36 -6.94
C SER A 190 -6.34 1.76 -6.21
N GLY A 191 -5.16 1.77 -6.85
CA GLY A 191 -3.92 1.36 -6.20
C GLY A 191 -3.53 2.25 -5.02
N CYS A 192 -3.77 3.55 -5.12
CA CYS A 192 -3.44 4.51 -4.06
C CYS A 192 -4.40 4.41 -2.86
N MET A 193 -5.68 4.13 -3.11
CA MET A 193 -6.67 3.82 -2.08
C MET A 193 -6.29 2.55 -1.32
N LEU A 194 -5.87 1.50 -2.02
CA LEU A 194 -5.31 0.30 -1.39
C LEU A 194 -4.11 0.63 -0.48
N GLY A 195 -3.21 1.51 -0.90
CA GLY A 195 -2.10 1.99 -0.05
C GLY A 195 -2.58 2.62 1.27
N SER A 196 -3.70 3.33 1.24
CA SER A 196 -4.32 3.90 2.45
C SER A 196 -4.90 2.82 3.38
N VAL A 197 -5.53 1.80 2.81
CA VAL A 197 -6.06 0.66 3.57
C VAL A 197 -4.94 -0.14 4.20
N ILE A 198 -3.89 -0.51 3.44
CA ILE A 198 -2.72 -1.22 3.98
C ILE A 198 -2.03 -0.41 5.07
N SER A 199 -1.89 0.91 4.90
CA SER A 199 -1.31 1.79 5.94
C SER A 199 -2.13 1.78 7.23
N SER A 200 -3.46 1.62 7.13
CA SER A 200 -4.35 1.51 8.28
C SER A 200 -4.15 0.21 9.05
N PHE A 201 -3.90 -0.91 8.36
CA PHE A 201 -3.53 -2.18 9.00
C PHE A 201 -2.11 -2.13 9.58
N MET A 202 -1.15 -1.54 8.88
CA MET A 202 0.22 -1.33 9.37
C MET A 202 0.27 -0.52 10.67
N ALA A 203 -0.69 0.40 10.87
CA ALA A 203 -0.77 1.22 12.08
C ALA A 203 -1.17 0.43 13.36
N ILE A 204 -1.78 -0.75 13.23
CA ILE A 204 -2.23 -1.57 14.39
C ILE A 204 -1.52 -2.92 14.50
N LYS A 205 -0.76 -3.29 13.46
CA LYS A 205 -0.14 -4.60 13.29
C LYS A 205 1.36 -4.45 13.08
N GLU A 206 2.14 -5.14 13.90
CA GLU A 206 3.60 -5.02 13.90
C GLU A 206 4.25 -5.70 12.69
N ASP A 207 3.68 -6.80 12.19
CA ASP A 207 4.19 -7.55 11.05
C ASP A 207 3.70 -6.94 9.71
N PRO A 208 4.60 -6.32 8.90
CA PRO A 208 4.20 -5.68 7.65
C PRO A 208 3.69 -6.66 6.59
N PHE A 209 4.14 -7.92 6.63
CA PHE A 209 3.71 -8.96 5.70
C PHE A 209 2.25 -9.31 5.92
N GLU A 210 1.86 -9.58 7.17
CA GLU A 210 0.48 -9.87 7.51
C GLU A 210 -0.42 -8.63 7.33
N ALA A 211 0.04 -7.44 7.71
CA ALA A 211 -0.68 -6.17 7.50
C ALA A 211 -1.01 -5.93 6.01
N SER A 212 -0.09 -6.30 5.13
CA SER A 212 -0.28 -6.18 3.68
C SER A 212 -1.31 -7.16 3.15
N ILE A 213 -1.27 -8.42 3.59
CA ILE A 213 -2.25 -9.45 3.19
C ILE A 213 -3.65 -9.05 3.68
N GLU A 214 -3.78 -8.61 4.94
CA GLU A 214 -5.07 -8.18 5.49
C GLU A 214 -5.64 -6.95 4.78
N GLY A 215 -4.78 -5.97 4.46
CA GLY A 215 -5.17 -4.80 3.68
C GLY A 215 -5.65 -5.17 2.28
N LEU A 216 -4.92 -6.04 1.57
CA LEU A 216 -5.31 -6.57 0.26
C LEU A 216 -6.66 -7.28 0.32
N LEU A 217 -6.79 -8.29 1.20
CA LEU A 217 -8.01 -9.08 1.31
C LEU A 217 -9.22 -8.21 1.63
N THR A 218 -9.09 -7.29 2.59
CA THR A 218 -10.19 -6.38 2.95
C THR A 218 -10.59 -5.51 1.77
N TYR A 219 -9.61 -4.93 1.07
CA TYR A 219 -9.85 -4.04 -0.05
C TYR A 219 -10.48 -4.74 -1.26
N GLU A 220 -9.93 -5.89 -1.63
CA GLU A 220 -10.27 -6.59 -2.85
C GLU A 220 -11.54 -7.42 -2.74
N ILE A 221 -11.81 -8.02 -1.57
CA ILE A 221 -13.09 -8.67 -1.31
C ILE A 221 -14.22 -7.62 -1.33
N ALA A 222 -14.01 -6.44 -0.74
CA ALA A 222 -14.97 -5.35 -0.83
C ALA A 222 -15.19 -4.91 -2.28
N ALA A 223 -14.12 -4.86 -3.09
CA ALA A 223 -14.22 -4.56 -4.51
C ALA A 223 -15.04 -5.60 -5.29
N GLU A 224 -14.85 -6.89 -5.04
CA GLU A 224 -15.65 -7.96 -5.66
C GLU A 224 -17.14 -7.86 -5.28
N ILE A 225 -17.45 -7.46 -4.05
CA ILE A 225 -18.84 -7.28 -3.60
C ILE A 225 -19.43 -6.01 -4.22
N ALA A 226 -18.64 -4.93 -4.30
CA ALA A 226 -19.06 -3.66 -4.88
C ALA A 226 -19.37 -3.78 -6.38
N GLU A 227 -18.57 -4.55 -7.13
CA GLU A 227 -18.80 -4.79 -8.57
C GLU A 227 -20.19 -5.38 -8.83
N LYS A 228 -20.65 -6.33 -8.00
CA LYS A 228 -21.97 -6.96 -8.14
C LYS A 228 -23.13 -5.97 -7.98
N LYS A 229 -22.88 -4.82 -7.34
CA LYS A 229 -23.87 -3.76 -7.06
C LYS A 229 -23.68 -2.53 -7.95
N ALA A 230 -22.63 -2.50 -8.77
CA ALA A 230 -22.26 -1.35 -9.57
C ALA A 230 -22.88 -1.42 -10.97
N GLU A 231 -23.24 -0.26 -11.50
CA GLU A 231 -23.76 -0.10 -12.87
C GLU A 231 -22.68 0.45 -13.84
N GLY A 232 -21.52 0.85 -13.30
CA GLY A 232 -20.38 1.36 -14.04
C GLY A 232 -19.28 1.90 -13.12
N PRO A 233 -18.19 2.46 -13.66
CA PRO A 233 -17.03 2.86 -12.85
C PRO A 233 -17.33 3.92 -11.78
N GLY A 234 -18.22 4.87 -12.09
CA GLY A 234 -18.62 5.91 -11.14
C GLY A 234 -19.34 5.34 -9.92
N THR A 235 -20.36 4.49 -10.15
CA THR A 235 -21.09 3.84 -9.05
C THR A 235 -20.24 2.78 -8.35
N PHE A 236 -19.34 2.10 -9.08
CA PHE A 236 -18.37 1.17 -8.49
C PHE A 236 -17.49 1.83 -7.44
N LYS A 237 -16.91 3.02 -7.71
CA LYS A 237 -16.07 3.71 -6.73
C LYS A 237 -16.83 4.00 -5.43
N SER A 238 -18.06 4.51 -5.54
CA SER A 238 -18.90 4.77 -4.37
C SER A 238 -19.27 3.48 -3.64
N LYS A 239 -19.59 2.40 -4.38
CA LYS A 239 -19.90 1.10 -3.78
C LYS A 239 -18.70 0.44 -3.11
N LEU A 240 -17.50 0.61 -3.64
CA LEU A 240 -16.27 0.16 -2.97
C LEU A 240 -16.13 0.84 -1.60
N MET A 241 -16.33 2.16 -1.52
CA MET A 241 -16.32 2.87 -0.24
C MET A 241 -17.40 2.33 0.72
N ASP A 242 -18.63 2.13 0.22
CA ASP A 242 -19.73 1.56 1.00
C ASP A 242 -19.39 0.16 1.54
N GLU A 243 -18.82 -0.73 0.72
CA GLU A 243 -18.49 -2.11 1.11
C GLU A 243 -17.32 -2.18 2.10
N ILE A 244 -16.35 -1.27 2.02
CA ILE A 244 -15.27 -1.17 3.02
C ILE A 244 -15.83 -0.73 4.37
N TYR A 245 -16.70 0.28 4.38
CA TYR A 245 -17.35 0.74 5.59
C TYR A 245 -18.23 -0.34 6.22
N ASN A 246 -19.00 -1.05 5.40
CA ASN A 246 -19.91 -2.10 5.85
C ASN A 246 -19.26 -3.49 5.92
N PHE A 247 -17.93 -3.60 5.80
CA PHE A 247 -17.24 -4.88 5.72
C PHE A 247 -17.54 -5.75 6.94
N LYS A 248 -17.95 -7.00 6.67
CA LYS A 248 -18.39 -7.99 7.67
C LYS A 248 -17.39 -9.14 7.80
N SER A 249 -17.35 -9.77 8.97
CA SER A 249 -16.47 -10.92 9.25
C SER A 249 -16.67 -12.07 8.28
N GLU A 250 -17.92 -12.36 7.91
CA GLU A 250 -18.30 -13.41 6.97
C GLU A 250 -17.67 -13.24 5.59
N TYR A 251 -17.31 -12.02 5.18
CA TYR A 251 -16.71 -11.75 3.88
C TYR A 251 -15.30 -12.33 3.76
N TYR A 252 -14.56 -12.52 4.86
CA TYR A 252 -13.26 -13.19 4.82
C TYR A 252 -13.36 -14.67 4.41
N SER A 253 -14.55 -15.28 4.39
CA SER A 253 -14.74 -16.60 3.78
C SER A 253 -14.48 -16.62 2.26
N LEU A 254 -14.46 -15.44 1.62
CA LEU A 254 -14.13 -15.25 0.20
C LEU A 254 -12.62 -15.06 -0.05
N ALA A 255 -11.80 -15.06 1.01
CA ALA A 255 -10.37 -14.84 0.90
C ALA A 255 -9.68 -15.94 0.08
N ARG A 256 -8.87 -15.52 -0.90
CA ARG A 256 -8.06 -16.38 -1.77
C ARG A 256 -6.61 -15.98 -1.60
N VAL A 257 -5.98 -16.54 -0.56
CA VAL A 257 -4.55 -16.35 -0.26
C VAL A 257 -3.82 -17.70 -0.25
N LYS A 258 -2.67 -17.76 -0.93
CA LYS A 258 -1.77 -18.92 -0.95
C LYS A 258 -0.41 -18.50 -0.41
N TYR A 259 0.08 -19.18 0.61
CA TYR A 259 1.45 -19.03 1.10
C TYR A 259 2.35 -19.92 0.23
N LEU A 260 3.42 -19.33 -0.32
CA LEU A 260 4.30 -19.95 -1.31
C LEU A 260 5.60 -20.47 -0.69
#